data_AF-A0A7W6SM96-F1
#
_entry.id   AF-A0A7W6SM96-F1
#
_cell.length_a   1.000
_cell.length_b   1.000
_cell.length_c   1.000
_cell.angle_alpha   90.00
_cell.angle_beta   90.00
_cell.angle_gamma   90.00
#
_symmetry.space_group_name_H-M   'P 1'
#
loop_
_entity.id
_entity.type
_entity.pdbx_description
1 polymer ?
#
loop_
_entity_poly.entity_id
_entity_poly.type
_entity_poly.pdbx_seq_one_letter_code
_entity_poly.pdbx_strand_id
1 'polypeptide(L)'
;MQRYVARANIDHYIGLLNGGDLPAHNRDTILKLLIAEEDTLSHDLEQLEFAESRAASGRQRLNHLTGLRSAFAPGTTERAQADRLVVNFEKLQALLDELCRRLNDRVNARGL
;
A
#
# COMPACT_ATOMS: atom_id res chain seq x y z
N MET A 1 -7.80 14.19 4.81
CA MET A 1 -9.23 14.53 5.05
C MET A 1 -10.13 13.30 5.15
N GLN A 2 -10.26 12.44 4.13
CA GLN A 2 -11.20 11.29 4.16
C GLN A 2 -11.03 10.29 5.32
N ARG A 3 -9.81 9.90 5.73
CA ARG A 3 -9.59 9.02 6.90
C ARG A 3 -9.87 9.67 8.25
N TYR A 4 -9.64 10.98 8.41
CA TYR A 4 -10.05 11.69 9.64
C TYR A 4 -11.55 11.73 9.75
N VAL A 5 -12.22 11.97 8.62
CA VAL A 5 -13.68 11.88 8.53
C VAL A 5 -14.11 10.45 8.85
N ALA A 6 -13.48 9.43 8.26
CA ALA A 6 -13.79 8.03 8.55
C ALA A 6 -13.55 7.64 10.01
N ARG A 7 -12.44 8.07 10.64
CA ARG A 7 -12.16 7.86 12.07
C ARG A 7 -13.15 8.59 12.95
N ALA A 8 -13.43 9.86 12.66
CA ALA A 8 -14.44 10.63 13.39
C ALA A 8 -15.84 10.04 13.23
N ASN A 9 -16.17 9.51 12.05
CA ASN A 9 -17.41 8.78 11.79
C ASN A 9 -17.45 7.46 12.56
N ILE A 10 -16.36 6.68 12.58
CA ILE A 10 -16.23 5.46 13.40
C ILE A 10 -16.44 5.79 14.88
N ASP A 11 -15.74 6.78 15.43
CA ASP A 11 -15.86 7.22 16.82
C ASP A 11 -17.30 7.70 17.12
N HIS A 12 -17.90 8.45 16.19
CA HIS A 12 -19.28 8.92 16.29
C HIS A 12 -20.28 7.76 16.28
N TYR A 13 -20.16 6.81 15.36
CA TYR A 13 -21.04 5.65 15.24
C TYR A 13 -20.90 4.71 16.44
N ILE A 14 -19.69 4.48 16.95
CA ILE A 14 -19.46 3.77 18.22
C ILE A 14 -20.16 4.49 19.37
N GLY A 15 -20.03 5.82 19.44
CA GLY A 15 -20.72 6.65 20.43
C GLY A 15 -22.25 6.50 20.38
N LEU A 16 -22.84 6.51 19.18
CA LEU A 16 -24.27 6.28 18.99
C LEU A 16 -24.67 4.85 19.41
N LEU A 17 -23.93 3.82 19.00
CA LEU A 17 -24.23 2.42 19.33
C LEU A 17 -24.16 2.11 20.84
N ASN A 18 -23.37 2.89 21.58
CA ASN A 18 -23.25 2.82 23.04
C ASN A 18 -24.33 3.62 23.78
N GLY A 19 -25.14 4.43 23.09
CA GLY A 19 -26.29 5.13 23.66
C GLY A 19 -27.47 4.19 23.95
N GLY A 20 -28.14 4.39 25.08
CA GLY A 20 -29.13 3.44 25.62
C GLY A 20 -30.47 3.34 24.86
N ASP A 21 -30.84 4.34 24.06
CA ASP A 21 -32.20 4.45 23.48
C ASP A 21 -32.21 4.49 21.95
N LEU A 22 -31.58 3.50 21.31
CA LEU A 22 -31.52 3.41 19.85
C LEU A 22 -32.49 2.34 19.32
N PRO A 23 -33.53 2.72 18.55
CA PRO A 23 -34.41 1.76 17.89
C PRO A 23 -33.62 0.76 17.04
N ALA A 24 -34.04 -0.51 17.04
CA ALA A 24 -33.30 -1.59 16.38
C ALA A 24 -32.96 -1.30 14.90
N HIS A 25 -33.88 -0.69 14.14
CA HIS A 25 -33.66 -0.31 12.74
C HIS A 25 -32.56 0.77 12.55
N ASN A 26 -32.45 1.69 13.51
CA ASN A 26 -31.41 2.72 13.50
C ASN A 26 -30.06 2.11 13.90
N ARG A 27 -30.06 1.13 14.82
CA ARG A 27 -28.86 0.37 15.20
C ARG A 27 -28.26 -0.38 14.02
N ASP A 28 -29.09 -1.09 13.24
CA ASP A 28 -28.65 -1.81 12.04
C ASP A 28 -28.07 -0.88 10.97
N THR A 29 -28.67 0.30 10.81
CA THR A 29 -28.18 1.31 9.86
C THR A 29 -26.81 1.85 10.28
N ILE A 30 -26.63 2.16 11.56
CA ILE A 30 -25.35 2.67 12.09
C ILE A 30 -24.25 1.60 11.98
N LEU A 31 -24.56 0.32 12.22
CA LEU A 31 -23.60 -0.77 12.01
C LEU A 31 -23.13 -0.87 10.56
N LYS A 32 -24.04 -0.73 9.58
CA LYS A 32 -23.66 -0.73 8.16
C LYS A 32 -22.76 0.45 7.78
N LEU A 33 -23.05 1.64 8.33
CA LEU A 33 -22.22 2.83 8.12
C LEU A 33 -20.84 2.67 8.76
N LEU A 34 -20.77 2.10 9.96
CA LEU A 34 -19.51 1.77 10.63
C LEU A 34 -18.63 0.84 9.78
N ILE A 35 -19.20 -0.25 9.26
CA ILE A 35 -18.47 -1.19 8.40
C ILE A 35 -17.94 -0.50 7.14
N ALA A 36 -18.74 0.36 6.49
CA ALA A 36 -18.30 1.06 5.28
C ALA A 36 -17.11 2.01 5.54
N GLU A 37 -17.07 2.66 6.71
CA GLU A 37 -15.93 3.48 7.11
C GLU A 37 -14.70 2.62 7.43
N GLU A 38 -14.87 1.47 8.09
CA GLU A 38 -13.79 0.51 8.35
C GLU A 38 -13.22 -0.07 7.04
N ASP A 39 -14.06 -0.46 6.09
CA ASP A 39 -13.66 -0.96 4.76
C ASP A 39 -12.82 0.07 4.00
N THR A 40 -13.19 1.35 4.11
CA THR A 40 -12.43 2.46 3.51
C THR A 40 -11.02 2.56 4.09
N LEU A 41 -10.86 2.31 5.39
CA LEU A 41 -9.55 2.29 6.04
C LEU A 41 -8.74 1.03 5.71
N SER A 42 -9.40 -0.11 5.57
CA SER A 42 -8.77 -1.39 5.19
C SER A 42 -8.18 -1.30 3.79
N HIS A 43 -8.92 -0.72 2.84
CA HIS A 43 -8.49 -0.66 1.44
C HIS A 43 -7.17 0.09 1.23
N ASP A 44 -6.95 1.20 1.94
CA ASP A 44 -5.69 1.95 1.87
C ASP A 44 -4.50 1.11 2.40
N LEU A 45 -4.72 0.31 3.44
CA LEU A 45 -3.70 -0.54 4.05
C LEU A 45 -3.38 -1.74 3.16
N GLU A 46 -4.39 -2.39 2.59
CA GLU A 46 -4.21 -3.50 1.64
C GLU A 46 -3.43 -3.06 0.39
N GLN A 47 -3.73 -1.86 -0.15
CA GLN A 47 -2.97 -1.31 -1.27
C GLN A 47 -1.51 -1.06 -0.91
N LEU A 48 -1.25 -0.55 0.30
CA LEU A 48 0.11 -0.33 0.80
C LEU A 48 0.87 -1.66 0.95
N GLU A 49 0.29 -2.64 1.63
CA GLU A 49 0.89 -3.97 1.80
C GLU A 49 1.19 -4.65 0.46
N PHE A 50 0.26 -4.57 -0.49
CA PHE A 50 0.47 -5.08 -1.84
C PHE A 50 1.64 -4.39 -2.54
N ALA A 51 1.70 -3.06 -2.50
CA ALA A 51 2.79 -2.30 -3.12
C ALA A 51 4.14 -2.62 -2.47
N GLU A 52 4.20 -2.71 -1.15
CA GLU A 52 5.41 -3.05 -0.39
C GLU A 52 5.91 -4.45 -0.71
N SER A 53 5.01 -5.44 -0.78
CA SER A 53 5.33 -6.82 -1.18
C SER A 53 5.91 -6.89 -2.60
N ARG A 54 5.34 -6.12 -3.54
CA ARG A 54 5.87 -6.01 -4.91
C ARG A 54 7.22 -5.30 -4.96
N ALA A 55 7.41 -4.24 -4.20
CA ALA A 55 8.68 -3.53 -4.10
C ALA A 55 9.78 -4.43 -3.50
N ALA A 56 9.47 -5.20 -2.46
CA ALA A 56 10.40 -6.16 -1.87
C ALA A 56 10.82 -7.25 -2.85
N SER A 57 9.83 -7.85 -3.55
CA SER A 57 10.07 -8.83 -4.61
C SER A 57 10.93 -8.25 -5.74
N GLY A 58 10.67 -7.00 -6.12
CA GLY A 58 11.44 -6.25 -7.12
C GLY A 58 12.90 -6.07 -6.72
N ARG A 59 13.17 -5.64 -5.46
CA ARG A 59 14.54 -5.51 -4.93
C ARG A 59 15.31 -6.84 -4.95
N GLN A 60 14.67 -7.94 -4.55
CA GLN A 60 15.29 -9.27 -4.62
C GLN A 60 15.68 -9.63 -6.06
N ARG A 61 14.80 -9.38 -7.02
CA ARG A 61 15.06 -9.65 -8.43
C ARG A 61 16.17 -8.75 -8.99
N LEU A 62 16.20 -7.48 -8.63
CA LEU A 62 17.24 -6.55 -9.05
C LEU A 62 18.62 -6.97 -8.50
N ASN A 63 18.68 -7.38 -7.22
CA ASN A 63 19.89 -7.93 -6.61
C ASN A 63 20.38 -9.18 -7.36
N HIS A 64 19.47 -10.10 -7.70
CA HIS A 64 19.81 -11.28 -8.49
C HIS A 64 20.35 -10.93 -9.88
N LEU A 65 19.69 -10.03 -10.61
CA LEU A 65 20.13 -9.58 -11.94
C LEU A 65 21.48 -8.85 -11.88
N THR A 66 21.72 -8.10 -10.82
CA THR A 66 23.00 -7.42 -10.57
C THR A 66 24.12 -8.42 -10.31
N GLY A 67 23.84 -9.50 -9.56
CA GLY A 67 24.76 -10.61 -9.36
C GLY A 67 25.07 -11.34 -10.67
N LEU A 68 24.03 -11.65 -11.47
CA LEU A 68 24.17 -12.30 -12.77
C LEU A 68 24.99 -11.45 -13.75
N ARG A 69 24.68 -10.15 -13.83
CA ARG A 69 25.46 -9.17 -14.58
C ARG A 69 26.94 -9.27 -14.20
N SER A 70 27.24 -9.22 -12.90
CA SER A 70 28.61 -9.28 -12.36
C SER A 70 29.35 -10.58 -12.65
N ALA A 71 28.65 -11.69 -12.92
CA ALA A 71 29.25 -12.97 -13.28
C ALA A 71 29.74 -13.03 -14.73
N PHE A 72 29.20 -12.18 -15.63
CA PHE A 72 29.67 -12.10 -17.02
C PHE A 72 30.89 -11.18 -17.14
N ALA A 73 31.85 -11.62 -17.95
CA ALA A 73 33.04 -10.83 -18.25
C ALA A 73 32.68 -9.52 -18.97
N PRO A 74 33.42 -8.42 -18.72
CA PRO A 74 33.22 -7.18 -19.44
C PRO A 74 33.34 -7.37 -20.96
N GLY A 75 32.50 -6.68 -21.73
CA GLY A 75 32.55 -6.70 -23.19
C GLY A 75 31.85 -7.88 -23.87
N THR A 76 31.31 -8.85 -23.11
CA THR A 76 30.53 -9.93 -23.72
C THR A 76 29.09 -9.50 -24.04
N THR A 77 28.47 -10.19 -24.99
CA THR A 77 27.07 -9.95 -25.38
C THR A 77 26.12 -10.23 -24.21
N GLU A 78 26.41 -11.25 -23.40
CA GLU A 78 25.65 -11.61 -22.20
C GLU A 78 25.71 -10.50 -21.17
N ARG A 79 26.89 -9.89 -20.96
CA ARG A 79 27.05 -8.75 -20.07
C ARG A 79 26.22 -7.56 -20.56
N ALA A 80 26.29 -7.23 -21.85
CA ALA A 80 25.53 -6.13 -22.42
C ALA A 80 24.00 -6.36 -22.34
N GLN A 81 23.54 -7.60 -22.48
CA GLN A 81 22.13 -7.95 -22.29
C GLN A 81 21.71 -7.85 -20.82
N ALA A 82 22.54 -8.34 -19.90
CA ALA A 82 22.31 -8.22 -18.47
C ALA A 82 22.27 -6.75 -18.02
N ASP A 83 23.14 -5.89 -18.55
CA ASP A 83 23.15 -4.45 -18.27
C ASP A 83 21.82 -3.79 -18.66
N ARG A 84 21.30 -4.08 -19.86
CA ARG A 84 19.99 -3.56 -20.31
C ARG A 84 18.84 -4.01 -19.40
N LEU A 85 18.86 -5.28 -18.99
CA LEU A 85 17.86 -5.82 -18.08
C LEU A 85 17.94 -5.13 -16.71
N VAL A 86 19.14 -4.97 -16.15
CA VAL A 86 19.35 -4.27 -14.87
C VAL A 86 18.78 -2.85 -14.94
N VAL A 87 19.14 -2.06 -15.97
CA VAL A 87 18.63 -0.69 -16.13
C VAL A 87 17.10 -0.63 -16.21
N ASN A 88 16.47 -1.58 -16.91
CA ASN A 88 15.01 -1.63 -16.98
C ASN A 88 14.38 -1.97 -15.62
N PHE A 89 14.98 -2.91 -14.89
CA PHE A 89 14.50 -3.30 -13.57
C PHE A 89 14.76 -2.22 -12.51
N GLU A 90 15.83 -1.43 -12.62
CA GLU A 90 16.07 -0.26 -11.76
C GLU A 90 14.97 0.79 -11.92
N LYS A 91 14.56 1.07 -13.16
CA LYS A 91 13.45 2.01 -13.43
C LYS A 91 12.13 1.50 -12.86
N LEU A 92 11.84 0.21 -13.04
CA LEU A 92 10.64 -0.40 -12.45
C LEU A 92 10.69 -0.34 -10.92
N GLN A 93 11.84 -0.62 -10.32
CA GLN A 93 12.03 -0.58 -8.88
C GLN A 93 11.81 0.84 -8.33
N ALA A 94 12.34 1.87 -8.98
CA ALA A 94 12.12 3.26 -8.59
C ALA A 94 10.63 3.64 -8.61
N LEU A 95 9.86 3.16 -9.59
CA LEU A 95 8.41 3.41 -9.65
C LEU A 95 7.65 2.71 -8.51
N LEU A 96 8.06 1.49 -8.14
CA LEU A 96 7.47 0.76 -7.02
C LEU A 96 7.79 1.43 -5.68
N ASP A 97 9.02 1.85 -5.47
CA ASP A 97 9.42 2.55 -4.24
C ASP A 97 8.73 3.92 -4.13
N GLU A 98 8.55 4.63 -5.25
CA GLU A 98 7.75 5.86 -5.33
C GLU A 98 6.26 5.62 -5.00
N LEU A 99 5.69 4.52 -5.50
CA LEU A 99 4.32 4.15 -5.17
C LEU A 99 4.17 3.84 -3.67
N CYS A 100 5.07 3.03 -3.10
CA CYS A 100 5.06 2.73 -1.67
C CYS A 100 5.15 4.00 -0.84
N ARG A 101 6.06 4.92 -1.18
CA ARG A 101 6.20 6.19 -0.46
C ARG A 101 4.92 7.02 -0.54
N ARG A 102 4.32 7.17 -1.72
CA ARG A 102 3.05 7.90 -1.88
C ARG A 102 1.89 7.26 -1.13
N LEU A 103 1.82 5.94 -1.07
CA LEU A 103 0.80 5.21 -0.31
C LEU A 103 1.04 5.34 1.19
N ASN A 104 2.29 5.24 1.64
CA ASN A 104 2.66 5.46 3.03
C ASN A 104 2.38 6.90 3.47
N ASP A 105 2.75 7.89 2.65
CA ASP A 105 2.40 9.29 2.88
C ASP A 105 0.89 9.49 2.89
N ARG A 106 0.15 8.82 2.01
CA ARG A 106 -1.32 8.85 2.02
C ARG A 106 -1.86 8.27 3.33
N VAL A 107 -1.37 7.12 3.79
CA VAL A 107 -1.79 6.48 5.05
C VAL A 107 -1.44 7.38 6.26
N ASN A 108 -0.26 7.99 6.26
CA ASN A 108 0.27 8.81 7.37
C ASN A 108 -0.30 10.23 7.40
N ALA A 109 -0.42 10.93 6.26
CA ALA A 109 -1.09 12.23 6.14
C ALA A 109 -2.61 12.15 6.34
N ARG A 110 -3.13 10.93 6.39
CA ARG A 110 -4.50 10.60 6.78
C ARG A 110 -4.59 10.21 8.28
N GLY A 111 -3.47 10.13 9.00
CA GLY A 111 -3.38 9.65 10.38
C GLY A 111 -2.99 10.67 11.47
N LEU A 112 -2.59 11.90 11.11
CA LEU A 112 -2.16 13.04 11.93
C LEU A 112 -3.20 14.12 12.25
#